data_AF-A0A8J8BVR3-F1
#
_entry.id   AF-A0A8J8BVR3-F1
#
_cell.length_a   1.000
_cell.length_b   1.000
_cell.length_c   1.000
_cell.angle_alpha   90.00
_cell.angle_beta   90.00
_cell.angle_gamma   90.00
#
_symmetry.space_group_name_H-M   'P 1'
#
loop_
_entity.id
_entity.type
_entity.pdbx_description
1 polymer ?
#
loop_
_entity_poly.entity_id
_entity_poly.type
_entity_poly.pdbx_seq_one_letter_code
_entity_poly.pdbx_strand_id
1 'polypeptide(L)'
;MNSQGQRLINKIAQKGIPDTWQRFGHMLSRDSAISTFIVEAVEEARRERTPESQEKVFTLFERKLKNLAEARNLISNVLPEYDAAHTWENLDAALSRLDTESLIEVLEKDFGLHPYPVVLESLKANWKYMRENGVRAFYEMTDEYLAKVEQITINARTSFQDEIRTGSTEPYWLIHVDLVSIEVPCHCDTCRITITPIILLMEEQLEEQYVTV
;
A
#
# COMPACT_ATOMS: atom_id res chain seq x y z
N MET A 1 26.77 -18.54 10.15
CA MET A 1 26.66 -17.32 9.32
C MET A 1 25.22 -16.86 9.40
N ASN A 2 24.95 -15.56 9.57
CA ASN A 2 23.58 -15.05 9.52
C ASN A 2 23.06 -15.18 8.08
N SER A 3 21.81 -15.63 7.92
CA SER A 3 21.14 -15.68 6.61
C SER A 3 20.99 -14.27 6.02
N GLN A 4 20.81 -14.16 4.69
CA GLN A 4 20.64 -12.86 4.04
C GLN A 4 19.42 -12.12 4.62
N GLY A 5 18.32 -12.83 4.88
CA GLY A 5 17.13 -12.28 5.51
C GLY A 5 17.41 -11.67 6.88
N GLN A 6 18.11 -12.39 7.76
CA GLN A 6 18.42 -11.85 9.10
C GLN A 6 19.31 -10.60 9.02
N ARG A 7 20.27 -10.58 8.07
CA ARG A 7 21.11 -9.41 7.83
C ARG A 7 20.28 -8.20 7.41
N LEU A 8 19.37 -8.38 6.45
CA LEU A 8 18.53 -7.30 5.94
C LEU A 8 17.54 -6.78 6.98
N ILE A 9 16.92 -7.65 7.77
CA ILE A 9 16.06 -7.22 8.90
C ILE A 9 16.85 -6.43 9.94
N ASN A 10 18.07 -6.84 10.27
CA ASN A 10 18.93 -6.06 11.17
C ASN A 10 19.26 -4.69 10.60
N LYS A 11 19.49 -4.58 9.27
CA LYS A 11 19.69 -3.29 8.60
C LYS A 11 18.44 -2.42 8.64
N ILE A 12 17.26 -2.99 8.43
CA ILE A 12 15.98 -2.28 8.57
C ILE A 12 15.82 -1.75 10.00
N ALA A 13 16.15 -2.56 11.01
CA ALA A 13 16.10 -2.12 12.42
C ALA A 13 17.07 -0.97 12.73
N GLN A 14 18.18 -0.86 12.00
CA GLN A 14 19.18 0.20 12.18
C GLN A 14 18.89 1.47 11.38
N LYS A 15 18.56 1.32 10.08
CA LYS A 15 18.37 2.44 9.14
C LYS A 15 16.91 2.91 9.05
N GLY A 16 15.95 2.05 9.44
CA GLY A 16 14.54 2.26 9.20
C GLY A 16 14.11 1.91 7.77
N ILE A 17 12.86 2.23 7.45
CA ILE A 17 12.26 2.12 6.12
C ILE A 17 12.46 3.45 5.37
N PRO A 18 12.73 3.45 4.05
CA PRO A 18 12.83 4.67 3.25
C PRO A 18 11.60 5.57 3.41
N ASP A 19 11.82 6.88 3.61
CA ASP A 19 10.76 7.84 3.98
C ASP A 19 9.54 7.79 3.05
N THR A 20 9.77 7.78 1.74
CA THR A 20 8.68 7.71 0.73
C THR A 20 7.79 6.50 0.95
N TRP A 21 8.37 5.33 1.18
CA TRP A 21 7.62 4.09 1.38
C TRP A 21 7.00 3.97 2.77
N GLN A 22 7.63 4.54 3.80
CA GLN A 22 7.04 4.63 5.12
C GLN A 22 5.81 5.54 5.12
N ARG A 23 5.91 6.71 4.48
CA ARG A 23 4.81 7.66 4.32
C ARG A 23 3.68 7.07 3.49
N PHE A 24 4.02 6.38 2.40
CA PHE A 24 3.07 5.63 1.60
C PHE A 24 2.31 4.62 2.49
N GLY A 25 3.00 3.69 3.16
CA GLY A 25 2.34 2.69 4.03
C GLY A 25 1.45 3.31 5.11
N HIS A 26 1.87 4.42 5.74
CA HIS A 26 1.04 5.16 6.68
C HIS A 26 -0.22 5.77 6.06
N MET A 27 -0.15 6.28 4.83
CA MET A 27 -1.33 6.76 4.10
C MET A 27 -2.31 5.61 3.84
N LEU A 28 -1.82 4.42 3.53
CA LEU A 28 -2.67 3.25 3.31
C LEU A 28 -3.30 2.72 4.60
N SER A 29 -2.55 2.66 5.69
CA SER A 29 -3.12 2.34 7.00
C SER A 29 -4.21 3.35 7.41
N ARG A 30 -3.98 4.64 7.13
CA ARG A 30 -4.96 5.70 7.36
C ARG A 30 -6.18 5.55 6.44
N ASP A 31 -5.97 5.12 5.20
CA ASP A 31 -7.04 4.89 4.22
C ASP A 31 -8.05 3.85 4.71
N SER A 32 -7.58 2.73 5.27
CA SER A 32 -8.43 1.73 5.90
C SER A 32 -9.18 2.30 7.11
N ALA A 33 -8.50 3.04 7.99
CA ALA A 33 -9.15 3.65 9.15
C ALA A 33 -10.25 4.64 8.76
N ILE A 34 -10.04 5.45 7.72
CA ILE A 34 -11.06 6.37 7.20
C ILE A 34 -12.27 5.59 6.69
N SER A 35 -12.09 4.44 6.03
CA SER A 35 -13.20 3.62 5.55
C SER A 35 -14.06 3.07 6.68
N THR A 36 -13.48 2.63 7.79
CA THR A 36 -14.25 2.24 8.98
C THR A 36 -15.12 3.41 9.48
N PHE A 37 -14.57 4.63 9.53
CA PHE A 37 -15.36 5.81 9.91
C PHE A 37 -16.45 6.17 8.90
N ILE A 38 -16.23 5.93 7.60
CA ILE A 38 -17.28 6.10 6.57
C ILE A 38 -18.45 5.15 6.85
N VAL A 39 -18.17 3.88 7.16
CA VAL A 39 -19.22 2.90 7.48
C VAL A 39 -20.05 3.36 8.68
N GLU A 40 -19.38 3.71 9.78
CA GLU A 40 -20.04 4.20 11.00
C GLU A 40 -20.91 5.44 10.71
N ALA A 41 -20.37 6.40 9.95
CA ALA A 41 -21.09 7.63 9.62
C ALA A 41 -22.28 7.39 8.68
N VAL A 42 -22.17 6.46 7.72
CA VAL A 42 -23.29 6.11 6.84
C VAL A 42 -24.42 5.45 7.62
N GLU A 43 -24.09 4.55 8.54
CA GLU A 43 -25.10 3.94 9.42
C GLU A 43 -25.76 4.96 10.35
N GLU A 44 -25.00 5.91 10.89
CA GLU A 44 -25.51 7.05 11.66
C GLU A 44 -26.47 7.91 10.82
N ALA A 45 -26.06 8.30 9.61
CA ALA A 45 -26.88 9.11 8.71
C ALA A 45 -28.18 8.41 8.30
N ARG A 46 -28.16 7.08 8.13
CA ARG A 46 -29.37 6.28 7.87
C ARG A 46 -30.35 6.28 9.04
N ARG A 47 -29.85 6.30 10.28
CA ARG A 47 -30.65 6.34 11.51
C ARG A 47 -31.21 7.74 11.79
N GLU A 48 -30.37 8.76 11.73
CA GLU A 48 -30.72 10.12 12.15
C GLU A 48 -31.41 10.93 11.06
N ARG A 49 -31.01 10.72 9.80
CA ARG A 49 -31.55 11.41 8.61
C ARG A 49 -31.49 12.93 8.71
N THR A 50 -30.46 13.45 9.38
CA THR A 50 -30.21 14.89 9.54
C THR A 50 -29.22 15.38 8.48
N PRO A 51 -29.28 16.66 8.05
CA PRO A 51 -28.26 17.24 7.17
C PRO A 51 -26.84 17.12 7.75
N GLU A 52 -26.68 17.24 9.06
CA GLU A 52 -25.40 17.18 9.75
C GLU A 52 -24.76 15.79 9.67
N SER A 53 -25.54 14.72 9.87
CA SER A 53 -25.04 13.35 9.75
C SER A 53 -24.69 12.98 8.30
N GLN A 54 -25.44 13.52 7.32
CA GLN A 54 -25.12 13.35 5.89
C GLN A 54 -23.83 14.08 5.49
N GLU A 55 -23.64 15.32 5.96
CA GLU A 55 -22.44 16.12 5.67
C GLU A 55 -21.16 15.46 6.24
N LYS A 56 -21.25 14.85 7.43
CA LYS A 56 -20.16 14.07 8.02
C LYS A 56 -19.68 12.96 7.09
N VAL A 57 -20.60 12.25 6.43
CA VAL A 57 -20.26 11.19 5.47
C VAL A 57 -19.52 11.77 4.26
N PHE A 58 -20.01 12.87 3.68
CA PHE A 58 -19.34 13.50 2.53
C PHE A 58 -17.94 14.02 2.87
N THR A 59 -17.77 14.62 4.06
CA THR A 59 -16.46 15.06 4.57
C THR A 59 -15.48 13.90 4.66
N LEU A 60 -15.92 12.72 5.12
CA LEU A 60 -15.08 11.53 5.22
C LEU A 60 -14.70 10.96 3.85
N PHE A 61 -15.63 10.94 2.89
CA PHE A 61 -15.31 10.57 1.50
C PHE A 61 -14.26 11.52 0.88
N GLU A 62 -14.42 12.82 1.06
CA GLU A 62 -13.45 13.81 0.57
C GLU A 62 -12.08 13.64 1.21
N ARG A 63 -12.04 13.38 2.52
CA ARG A 63 -10.79 13.08 3.23
C ARG A 63 -10.13 11.81 2.69
N LYS A 64 -10.89 10.77 2.39
CA LYS A 64 -10.39 9.52 1.79
C LYS A 64 -9.80 9.78 0.41
N LEU A 65 -10.54 10.45 -0.46
CA LEU A 65 -10.10 10.78 -1.82
C LEU A 65 -8.81 11.61 -1.81
N LYS A 66 -8.72 12.60 -0.91
CA LYS A 66 -7.51 13.39 -0.72
C LYS A 66 -6.31 12.53 -0.31
N ASN A 67 -6.51 11.62 0.65
CA ASN A 67 -5.45 10.72 1.12
C ASN A 67 -4.96 9.77 0.00
N LEU A 68 -5.88 9.23 -0.81
CA LEU A 68 -5.54 8.40 -1.97
C LEU A 68 -4.76 9.18 -3.02
N ALA A 69 -5.19 10.40 -3.36
CA ALA A 69 -4.47 11.26 -4.29
C ALA A 69 -3.06 11.60 -3.80
N GLU A 70 -2.88 11.87 -2.50
CA GLU A 70 -1.56 12.08 -1.89
C GLU A 70 -0.68 10.82 -1.98
N ALA A 71 -1.24 9.64 -1.73
CA ALA A 71 -0.51 8.36 -1.84
C ALA A 71 -0.08 8.07 -3.29
N ARG A 72 -0.97 8.29 -4.26
CA ARG A 72 -0.68 8.15 -5.69
C ARG A 72 0.44 9.09 -6.13
N ASN A 73 0.40 10.35 -5.67
CA ASN A 73 1.44 11.33 -5.96
C ASN A 73 2.83 10.90 -5.45
N LEU A 74 2.92 10.19 -4.32
CA LEU A 74 4.21 9.65 -3.84
C LEU A 74 4.79 8.63 -4.82
N ILE A 75 3.96 7.78 -5.43
CA ILE A 75 4.39 6.78 -6.41
C ILE A 75 4.71 7.44 -7.75
N SER A 76 3.81 8.29 -8.26
CA SER A 76 3.96 8.91 -9.57
C SER A 76 5.15 9.85 -9.65
N ASN A 77 5.54 10.50 -8.55
CA ASN A 77 6.69 11.40 -8.53
C ASN A 77 8.03 10.66 -8.57
N VAL A 78 8.09 9.43 -8.03
CA VAL A 78 9.32 8.61 -8.06
C VAL A 78 9.60 8.06 -9.45
N LEU A 79 8.54 7.79 -10.23
CA LEU A 79 8.68 7.22 -11.57
C LEU A 79 9.67 7.99 -12.49
N PRO A 80 9.46 9.28 -12.77
CA PRO A 80 10.35 10.05 -13.63
C PRO A 80 11.73 10.30 -13.03
N GLU A 81 11.84 10.39 -11.70
CA GLU A 81 13.12 10.56 -11.01
C GLU A 81 14.01 9.32 -11.22
N TYR A 82 13.43 8.13 -11.05
CA TYR A 82 14.15 6.87 -11.21
C TYR A 82 14.43 6.55 -12.67
N ASP A 83 13.54 6.94 -13.59
CA ASP A 83 13.82 6.89 -15.03
C ASP A 83 15.04 7.74 -15.39
N ALA A 84 15.12 8.99 -14.90
CA ALA A 84 16.23 9.90 -15.18
C ALA A 84 17.56 9.46 -14.58
N ALA A 85 17.52 8.74 -13.45
CA ALA A 85 18.70 8.26 -12.74
C ALA A 85 19.12 6.83 -13.13
N HIS A 86 18.42 6.15 -14.05
CA HIS A 86 18.62 4.73 -14.37
C HIS A 86 18.60 3.84 -13.12
N THR A 87 17.69 4.14 -12.19
CA THR A 87 17.60 3.45 -10.90
C THR A 87 16.96 2.06 -11.04
N TRP A 88 16.11 1.87 -12.05
CA TRP A 88 15.33 0.64 -12.23
C TRP A 88 16.21 -0.59 -12.45
N GLU A 89 17.22 -0.48 -13.30
CA GLU A 89 18.15 -1.58 -13.58
C GLU A 89 18.93 -2.00 -12.33
N ASN A 90 19.26 -1.03 -11.47
CA ASN A 90 19.93 -1.29 -10.19
C ASN A 90 19.00 -1.97 -9.18
N LEU A 91 17.73 -1.59 -9.15
CA LEU A 91 16.71 -2.25 -8.32
C LEU A 91 16.43 -3.68 -8.81
N ASP A 92 16.34 -3.89 -10.12
CA ASP A 92 16.15 -5.22 -10.72
C ASP A 92 17.35 -6.13 -10.42
N ALA A 93 18.58 -5.62 -10.53
CA ALA A 93 19.81 -6.35 -10.17
C ALA A 93 19.92 -6.65 -8.67
N ALA A 94 19.39 -5.77 -7.81
CA ALA A 94 19.28 -6.03 -6.38
C ALA A 94 18.23 -7.12 -6.10
N LEU A 95 17.07 -7.06 -6.74
CA LEU A 95 16.00 -8.04 -6.60
C LEU A 95 16.43 -9.45 -7.07
N SER A 96 17.22 -9.54 -8.14
CA SER A 96 17.72 -10.84 -8.62
C SER A 96 18.65 -11.54 -7.64
N ARG A 97 19.28 -10.77 -6.74
CA ARG A 97 20.17 -11.27 -5.67
C ARG A 97 19.44 -11.44 -4.32
N LEU A 98 18.21 -10.97 -4.22
CA LEU A 98 17.41 -11.07 -3.01
C LEU A 98 16.95 -12.52 -2.80
N ASP A 99 17.37 -13.11 -1.69
CA ASP A 99 16.90 -14.38 -1.16
C ASP A 99 15.58 -14.15 -0.41
N THR A 100 14.50 -14.23 -1.17
CA THR A 100 13.13 -14.01 -0.68
C THR A 100 12.69 -15.06 0.31
N GLU A 101 13.13 -16.31 0.16
CA GLU A 101 12.79 -17.40 1.10
C GLU A 101 13.45 -17.13 2.46
N SER A 102 14.73 -16.78 2.46
CA SER A 102 15.42 -16.41 3.69
C SER A 102 14.77 -15.22 4.41
N LEU A 103 14.17 -14.27 3.68
CA LEU A 103 13.42 -13.17 4.30
C LEU A 103 12.09 -13.63 4.87
N ILE A 104 11.32 -14.45 4.13
CA ILE A 104 10.06 -15.00 4.61
C ILE A 104 10.26 -15.80 5.89
N GLU A 105 11.28 -16.66 5.98
CA GLU A 105 11.57 -17.46 7.18
C GLU A 105 11.80 -16.59 8.44
N VAL A 106 12.42 -15.42 8.27
CA VAL A 106 12.64 -14.48 9.38
C VAL A 106 11.35 -13.77 9.74
N LEU A 107 10.63 -13.27 8.73
CA LEU A 107 9.38 -12.51 8.90
C LEU A 107 8.22 -13.36 9.40
N GLU A 108 8.23 -14.67 9.15
CA GLU A 108 7.18 -15.60 9.59
C GLU A 108 7.00 -15.61 11.11
N LYS A 109 8.09 -15.40 11.86
CA LYS A 109 8.04 -15.33 13.33
C LYS A 109 7.23 -14.15 13.85
N ASP A 110 7.19 -13.06 13.10
CA ASP A 110 6.53 -11.81 13.49
C ASP A 110 5.15 -11.66 12.83
N PHE A 111 4.99 -12.15 11.60
CA PHE A 111 3.79 -11.93 10.78
C PHE A 111 2.99 -13.22 10.48
N GLY A 112 3.44 -14.38 10.94
CA GLY A 112 2.77 -15.68 10.77
C GLY A 112 1.68 -16.00 11.80
N LEU A 113 1.06 -15.00 12.42
CA LEU A 113 0.14 -15.19 13.55
C LEU A 113 -1.22 -15.80 13.16
N HIS A 114 -1.65 -15.62 11.91
CA HIS A 114 -2.93 -16.11 11.40
C HIS A 114 -2.70 -17.30 10.44
N PRO A 115 -3.60 -18.31 10.39
CA PRO A 115 -3.46 -19.47 9.48
C PRO A 115 -3.31 -19.10 8.00
N TYR A 116 -3.82 -17.94 7.61
CA TYR A 116 -3.56 -17.31 6.32
C TYR A 116 -2.85 -15.97 6.57
N PRO A 117 -1.51 -15.93 6.57
CA PRO A 117 -0.74 -14.74 6.91
C PRO A 117 -0.67 -13.79 5.71
N VAL A 118 -1.72 -12.97 5.54
CA VAL A 118 -1.90 -12.07 4.38
C VAL A 118 -0.65 -11.23 4.08
N VAL A 119 0.05 -10.75 5.11
CA VAL A 119 1.31 -9.99 4.94
C VAL A 119 2.37 -10.82 4.22
N LEU A 120 2.63 -12.05 4.68
CA LEU A 120 3.64 -12.92 4.07
C LEU A 120 3.26 -13.33 2.65
N GLU A 121 1.98 -13.62 2.41
CA GLU A 121 1.49 -13.97 1.07
C GLU A 121 1.58 -12.79 0.10
N SER A 122 1.30 -11.57 0.58
CA SER A 122 1.50 -10.32 -0.17
C SER A 122 2.96 -10.13 -0.56
N LEU A 123 3.90 -10.31 0.37
CA LEU A 123 5.34 -10.19 0.10
C LEU A 123 5.80 -11.17 -0.98
N LYS A 124 5.42 -12.45 -0.86
CA LYS A 124 5.73 -13.49 -1.84
C LYS A 124 5.19 -13.13 -3.23
N ALA A 125 3.93 -12.72 -3.30
CA ALA A 125 3.29 -12.34 -4.55
C ALA A 125 3.97 -11.13 -5.21
N ASN A 126 4.30 -10.10 -4.42
CA ASN A 126 4.93 -8.88 -4.93
C ASN A 126 6.34 -9.14 -5.45
N TRP A 127 7.18 -9.90 -4.72
CA TRP A 127 8.52 -10.24 -5.20
C TRP A 127 8.48 -11.13 -6.43
N LYS A 128 7.54 -12.08 -6.49
CA LYS A 128 7.33 -12.87 -7.70
C LYS A 128 6.95 -11.98 -8.89
N TYR A 129 5.97 -11.08 -8.70
CA TYR A 129 5.54 -10.15 -9.74
C TYR A 129 6.70 -9.29 -10.25
N MET A 130 7.50 -8.70 -9.35
CA MET A 130 8.65 -7.88 -9.76
C MET A 130 9.74 -8.69 -10.47
N ARG A 131 9.95 -9.96 -10.11
CA ARG A 131 10.90 -10.82 -10.85
C ARG A 131 10.42 -11.13 -12.26
N GLU A 132 9.11 -11.23 -12.46
CA GLU A 132 8.50 -11.53 -13.76
C GLU A 132 8.36 -10.28 -14.65
N ASN A 133 8.16 -9.09 -14.06
CA ASN A 133 7.76 -7.88 -14.80
C ASN A 133 8.71 -6.67 -14.58
N GLY A 134 9.66 -6.76 -13.66
CA GLY A 134 10.53 -5.67 -13.23
C GLY A 134 9.95 -4.84 -12.09
N VAL A 135 10.84 -4.15 -11.34
CA VAL A 135 10.46 -3.29 -10.21
C VAL A 135 9.65 -2.08 -10.67
N ARG A 136 9.94 -1.52 -11.84
CA ARG A 136 9.18 -0.39 -12.40
C ARG A 136 7.71 -0.73 -12.63
N ALA A 137 7.44 -1.91 -13.20
CA ALA A 137 6.06 -2.38 -13.44
C ALA A 137 5.27 -2.57 -12.15
N PHE A 138 5.95 -2.84 -11.02
CA PHE A 138 5.30 -2.92 -9.71
C PHE A 138 4.85 -1.55 -9.20
N TYR A 139 5.65 -0.50 -9.42
CA TYR A 139 5.22 0.87 -9.09
C TYR A 139 4.02 1.29 -9.92
N GLU A 140 4.01 0.99 -11.22
CA GLU A 140 2.88 1.29 -12.11
C GLU A 140 1.62 0.55 -11.69
N MET A 141 1.72 -0.77 -11.46
CA MET A 141 0.62 -1.58 -10.93
C MET A 141 0.10 -1.02 -9.59
N THR A 142 0.98 -0.54 -8.72
CA THR A 142 0.58 0.07 -7.45
C THR A 142 -0.28 1.31 -7.67
N ASP A 143 0.11 2.22 -8.59
CA ASP A 143 -0.72 3.38 -8.92
C ASP A 143 -2.08 2.97 -9.52
N GLU A 144 -2.10 1.97 -10.41
CA GLU A 144 -3.33 1.46 -11.01
C GLU A 144 -4.31 0.90 -9.97
N TYR A 145 -3.82 0.20 -8.94
CA TYR A 145 -4.68 -0.27 -7.84
C TYR A 145 -5.27 0.89 -7.06
N LEU A 146 -4.48 1.90 -6.74
CA LEU A 146 -4.97 3.08 -6.03
C LEU A 146 -6.01 3.86 -6.84
N ALA A 147 -5.81 3.98 -8.16
CA ALA A 147 -6.80 4.57 -9.06
C ALA A 147 -8.13 3.80 -9.02
N LYS A 148 -8.10 2.47 -8.92
CA LYS A 148 -9.32 1.65 -8.78
C LYS A 148 -10.00 1.89 -7.42
N VAL A 149 -9.24 1.96 -6.33
CA VAL A 149 -9.80 2.26 -4.98
C VAL A 149 -10.42 3.66 -4.96
N GLU A 150 -9.78 4.64 -5.60
CA GLU A 150 -10.30 5.99 -5.76
C GLU A 150 -11.64 5.98 -6.52
N GLN A 151 -11.71 5.26 -7.64
CA GLN A 151 -12.95 5.14 -8.41
C GLN A 151 -14.07 4.44 -7.63
N ILE A 152 -13.75 3.38 -6.88
CA ILE A 152 -14.72 2.69 -6.00
C ILE A 152 -15.22 3.65 -4.91
N THR A 153 -14.34 4.47 -4.35
CA THR A 153 -14.69 5.50 -3.35
C THR A 153 -15.63 6.56 -3.92
N ILE A 154 -15.36 7.03 -5.14
CA ILE A 154 -16.24 7.98 -5.87
C ILE A 154 -17.61 7.34 -6.08
N ASN A 155 -17.65 6.10 -6.57
CA ASN A 155 -18.91 5.39 -6.82
C ASN A 155 -19.72 5.22 -5.52
N ALA A 156 -19.07 4.86 -4.41
CA ALA A 156 -19.70 4.74 -3.10
C ALA A 156 -20.28 6.08 -2.61
N ARG A 157 -19.55 7.18 -2.78
CA ARG A 157 -20.05 8.53 -2.49
C ARG A 157 -21.31 8.86 -3.30
N THR A 158 -21.31 8.52 -4.59
CA THR A 158 -22.49 8.70 -5.46
C THR A 158 -23.66 7.82 -5.01
N SER A 159 -23.41 6.55 -4.65
CA SER A 159 -24.45 5.66 -4.13
C SER A 159 -25.08 6.23 -2.86
N PHE A 160 -24.29 6.73 -1.91
CA PHE A 160 -24.81 7.39 -0.72
C PHE A 160 -25.67 8.63 -1.06
N GLN A 161 -25.24 9.44 -2.02
CA GLN A 161 -26.03 10.59 -2.50
C GLN A 161 -27.37 10.15 -3.10
N ASP A 162 -27.40 9.04 -3.84
CA ASP A 162 -28.64 8.47 -4.37
C ASP A 162 -29.54 7.89 -3.27
N GLU A 163 -28.98 7.30 -2.20
CA GLU A 163 -29.79 6.89 -1.04
C GLU A 163 -30.51 8.08 -0.40
N ILE A 164 -29.81 9.20 -0.22
CA ILE A 164 -30.41 10.44 0.31
C ILE A 164 -31.52 10.94 -0.61
N ARG A 165 -31.26 10.98 -1.92
CA ARG A 165 -32.19 11.52 -2.92
C ARG A 165 -33.45 10.68 -3.06
N THR A 166 -33.32 9.36 -3.00
CA THR A 166 -34.41 8.42 -3.27
C THR A 166 -35.10 7.91 -2.00
N GLY A 167 -34.43 7.98 -0.85
CA GLY A 167 -34.85 7.35 0.40
C GLY A 167 -34.72 5.83 0.41
N SER A 168 -34.15 5.22 -0.65
CA SER A 168 -33.91 3.78 -0.74
C SER A 168 -32.49 3.45 -0.29
N THR A 169 -32.32 2.34 0.43
CA THR A 169 -31.02 1.88 0.91
C THR A 169 -30.58 0.65 0.13
N GLU A 170 -29.34 0.68 -0.37
CA GLU A 170 -28.69 -0.44 -1.04
C GLU A 170 -27.45 -0.85 -0.22
N PRO A 171 -27.49 -1.94 0.55
CA PRO A 171 -26.42 -2.23 1.50
C PRO A 171 -25.10 -2.65 0.84
N TYR A 172 -25.14 -3.18 -0.38
CA TYR A 172 -23.97 -3.82 -1.00
C TYR A 172 -22.84 -2.83 -1.31
N TRP A 173 -23.13 -1.60 -1.75
CA TRP A 173 -22.07 -0.63 -2.07
C TRP A 173 -21.22 -0.30 -0.85
N LEU A 174 -21.84 -0.27 0.35
CA LEU A 174 -21.15 0.02 1.60
C LEU A 174 -20.22 -1.11 2.01
N ILE A 175 -20.70 -2.37 1.90
CA ILE A 175 -19.88 -3.57 2.14
C ILE A 175 -18.71 -3.61 1.16
N HIS A 176 -18.99 -3.34 -0.12
CA HIS A 176 -17.97 -3.39 -1.18
C HIS A 176 -16.86 -2.35 -0.96
N VAL A 177 -17.21 -1.08 -0.69
CA VAL A 177 -16.19 -0.04 -0.45
C VAL A 177 -15.39 -0.31 0.84
N ASP A 178 -16.03 -0.85 1.88
CA ASP A 178 -15.38 -1.20 3.13
C ASP A 178 -14.33 -2.31 2.93
N LEU A 179 -14.75 -3.46 2.41
CA LEU A 179 -13.86 -4.61 2.23
C LEU A 179 -12.70 -4.32 1.28
N VAL A 180 -12.94 -3.61 0.17
CA VAL A 180 -11.86 -3.17 -0.74
C VAL A 180 -10.88 -2.24 -0.04
N SER A 181 -11.38 -1.35 0.83
CA SER A 181 -10.55 -0.42 1.61
C SER A 181 -9.84 -1.06 2.80
N ILE A 182 -10.13 -2.33 3.11
CA ILE A 182 -9.37 -3.11 4.07
C ILE A 182 -8.33 -3.94 3.32
N GLU A 183 -8.75 -4.64 2.28
CA GLU A 183 -7.90 -5.54 1.49
C GLU A 183 -6.75 -4.78 0.82
N VAL A 184 -7.06 -3.81 -0.04
CA VAL A 184 -6.04 -3.14 -0.85
C VAL A 184 -5.01 -2.41 0.01
N PRO A 185 -5.39 -1.59 1.01
CA PRO A 185 -4.40 -0.89 1.81
C PRO A 185 -3.62 -1.82 2.75
N CYS A 186 -4.18 -2.96 3.18
CA CYS A 186 -3.42 -3.98 3.89
C CYS A 186 -2.27 -4.50 3.03
N HIS A 187 -2.55 -4.84 1.77
CA HIS A 187 -1.53 -5.26 0.81
C HIS A 187 -0.54 -4.13 0.47
N CYS A 188 -1.04 -2.93 0.18
CA CYS A 188 -0.19 -1.80 -0.20
C CYS A 188 0.68 -1.26 0.95
N ASP A 189 0.25 -1.40 2.21
CA ASP A 189 1.11 -1.10 3.37
C ASP A 189 2.32 -2.06 3.43
N THR A 190 2.16 -3.32 3.00
CA THR A 190 3.29 -4.27 2.94
C THR A 190 4.33 -3.90 1.89
N CYS A 191 4.03 -3.00 0.94
CA CYS A 191 4.99 -2.56 -0.06
C CYS A 191 6.24 -1.93 0.58
N ARG A 192 6.11 -1.33 1.77
CA ARG A 192 7.25 -0.80 2.54
C ARG A 192 8.25 -1.88 2.95
N ILE A 193 7.76 -3.08 3.30
CA ILE A 193 8.62 -4.23 3.64
C ILE A 193 9.07 -4.96 2.36
N THR A 194 8.28 -4.88 1.29
CA THR A 194 8.60 -5.48 -0.01
C THR A 194 9.84 -4.83 -0.64
N ILE A 195 9.87 -3.49 -0.71
CA ILE A 195 10.87 -2.73 -1.47
C ILE A 195 12.14 -2.40 -0.67
N THR A 196 12.02 -2.25 0.66
CA THR A 196 13.15 -1.84 1.51
C THR A 196 14.35 -2.78 1.39
N PRO A 197 14.20 -4.12 1.44
CA PRO A 197 15.32 -5.03 1.27
C PRO A 197 16.02 -4.89 -0.10
N ILE A 198 15.26 -4.57 -1.15
CA ILE A 198 15.78 -4.35 -2.50
C ILE A 198 16.63 -3.08 -2.53
N ILE A 199 16.12 -1.98 -1.97
CA ILE A 199 16.86 -0.71 -1.85
C ILE A 199 18.15 -0.89 -1.05
N LEU A 200 18.10 -1.61 0.08
CA LEU A 200 19.28 -1.86 0.90
C LEU A 200 20.36 -2.67 0.17
N LEU A 201 19.97 -3.67 -0.64
CA LEU A 201 20.90 -4.45 -1.47
C LEU A 201 21.46 -3.64 -2.64
N MET A 202 20.66 -2.71 -3.19
CA MET A 202 21.11 -1.77 -4.21
C MET A 202 22.18 -0.82 -3.64
N GLU A 203 21.92 -0.23 -2.47
CA GLU A 203 22.89 0.63 -1.76
C GLU A 203 24.20 -0.12 -1.49
N GLU A 204 24.13 -1.36 -0.97
CA GLU A 204 25.31 -2.22 -0.74
C GLU A 204 26.15 -2.38 -2.03
N GLN A 205 25.49 -2.64 -3.16
CA GLN A 205 26.18 -2.81 -4.45
C GLN A 205 26.87 -1.53 -4.91
N LEU A 206 26.20 -0.40 -4.78
CA LEU A 206 26.77 0.89 -5.18
C LEU A 206 27.97 1.24 -4.31
N GLU A 207 27.89 1.05 -2.99
CA GLU A 207 29.02 1.27 -2.07
C GLU A 207 30.24 0.41 -2.43
N GLU A 208 30.06 -0.87 -2.76
CA GLU A 208 31.14 -1.77 -3.16
C GLU A 208 31.86 -1.32 -4.45
N GLN A 209 31.12 -0.73 -5.40
CA GLN A 209 31.68 -0.19 -6.65
C GLN A 209 32.57 1.05 -6.43
N TYR A 210 32.30 1.85 -5.39
CA TYR A 210 33.11 3.05 -5.08
C TYR A 210 34.35 2.75 -4.23
N VAL A 211 34.38 1.63 -3.51
CA VAL A 211 35.53 1.24 -2.67
C VAL A 211 36.62 0.51 -3.47
N THR A 212 36.32 0.07 -4.70
CA THR A 212 37.26 -0.67 -5.57
C THR A 212 38.06 0.20 -6.56
N VAL A 213 38.08 1.53 -6.36
CA VAL A 213 38.87 2.50 -7.16
C VAL A 213 40.13 2.96 -6.42
#